data_AF-A7SFF5-F1
#
_entry.id   AF-A7SFF5-F1
#
_cell.length_a   1.000
_cell.length_b   1.000
_cell.length_c   1.000
_cell.angle_alpha   90.00
_cell.angle_beta   90.00
_cell.angle_gamma   90.00
#
_symmetry.space_group_name_H-M   'P 1'
#
loop_
_entity.id
_entity.type
_entity.pdbx_description
1 polymer ?
#
loop_
_entity_poly.entity_id
_entity_poly.type
_entity_poly.pdbx_seq_one_letter_code
_entity_poly.pdbx_strand_id
1 'polypeptide(L)'
;FQRRGSLQLWQFLVALLDEPECSSFIAWTGRGLEFKLIDPEEVARRWGLQKNRPAMNYDKLSRSLRYYYEKGIMQKVAGERYVYKFVCSPEALFSMAFPDSQKPYIKPECREP
;
A
#
# COMPACT_ATOMS: atom_id res chain seq x y z
N PHE A 1 9.56 12.00 -15.26
CA PHE A 1 8.15 11.66 -15.55
C PHE A 1 7.89 10.20 -15.19
N GLN A 2 7.47 9.94 -13.95
CA GLN A 2 7.18 8.59 -13.47
C GLN A 2 6.00 8.02 -14.28
N ARG A 3 6.18 6.84 -14.90
CA ARG A 3 5.15 6.20 -15.73
C ARG A 3 3.86 6.07 -14.91
N ARG A 4 2.84 6.87 -15.21
CA ARG A 4 1.54 6.89 -14.53
C ARG A 4 0.87 5.49 -14.47
N GLY A 5 1.26 4.57 -15.36
CA GLY A 5 0.82 3.17 -15.38
C GLY A 5 1.34 2.29 -14.23
N SER A 6 2.55 2.53 -13.70
CA SER A 6 3.21 1.59 -12.76
C SER A 6 3.03 1.92 -11.27
N LEU A 7 2.47 3.09 -10.93
CA LEU A 7 2.25 3.45 -9.51
C LEU A 7 1.31 2.45 -8.85
N GLN A 8 1.74 1.91 -7.71
CA GLN A 8 0.97 0.98 -6.88
C GLN A 8 0.19 1.73 -5.79
N LEU A 9 -0.89 1.11 -5.30
CA LEU A 9 -1.75 1.74 -4.29
C LEU A 9 -0.98 2.07 -3.01
N TRP A 10 -0.12 1.17 -2.52
CA TRP A 10 0.66 1.43 -1.30
C TRP A 10 1.56 2.67 -1.43
N GLN A 11 2.21 2.86 -2.58
CA GLN A 11 3.04 4.03 -2.86
C GLN A 11 2.21 5.32 -2.86
N PHE A 12 1.02 5.25 -3.45
CA PHE A 12 0.07 6.36 -3.44
C PHE A 12 -0.40 6.71 -2.03
N LEU A 13 -0.70 5.71 -1.20
CA LEU A 13 -1.11 5.95 0.19
C LEU A 13 0.01 6.57 1.02
N VAL A 14 1.26 6.12 0.84
CA VAL A 14 2.43 6.75 1.49
C VAL A 14 2.56 8.21 1.05
N ALA A 15 2.42 8.50 -0.25
CA ALA A 15 2.49 9.88 -0.74
C ALA A 15 1.39 10.76 -0.12
N LEU A 16 0.14 10.27 0.02
CA LEU A 16 -0.89 11.04 0.70
C LEU A 16 -0.62 11.21 2.20
N LEU A 17 0.04 10.25 2.83
CA LEU A 17 0.37 10.27 4.27
C LEU A 17 1.54 11.21 4.61
N ASP A 18 2.34 11.59 3.62
CA ASP A 18 3.46 12.54 3.76
C ASP A 18 2.99 14.01 3.67
N GLU A 19 1.86 14.24 3.01
CA GLU A 19 1.29 15.57 2.79
C GLU A 19 0.32 15.96 3.93
N PRO A 20 0.65 16.94 4.80
CA PRO A 20 -0.17 17.30 5.95
C PRO A 20 -1.57 17.82 5.58
N GLU A 21 -1.74 18.40 4.39
CA GLU A 21 -3.01 18.85 3.83
C GLU A 21 -4.00 17.69 3.58
N CYS A 22 -3.50 16.46 3.49
CA CYS A 22 -4.32 15.26 3.29
C CYS A 22 -4.91 14.69 4.58
N SER A 23 -4.54 15.25 5.74
CA SER A 23 -4.93 14.77 7.08
C SER A 23 -6.44 14.73 7.34
N SER A 24 -7.24 15.42 6.53
CA SER A 24 -8.71 15.36 6.58
C SER A 24 -9.31 14.04 6.08
N PHE A 25 -8.59 13.29 5.23
CA PHE A 25 -9.08 12.04 4.63
C PHE A 25 -8.16 10.85 4.83
N ILE A 26 -6.88 11.06 5.13
CA ILE A 26 -5.93 10.00 5.49
C ILE A 26 -4.84 10.54 6.41
N ALA A 27 -4.53 9.83 7.49
CA ALA A 27 -3.51 10.27 8.44
C ALA A 27 -2.83 9.11 9.16
N TRP A 28 -1.59 9.35 9.60
CA TRP A 28 -0.92 8.50 10.59
C TRP A 28 -1.65 8.60 11.94
N THR A 29 -1.74 7.49 12.67
CA THR A 29 -2.35 7.48 14.02
C THR A 29 -1.36 7.84 15.12
N GLY A 30 -0.08 7.99 14.78
CA GLY A 30 1.03 8.17 15.73
C GLY A 30 1.54 6.85 16.34
N ARG A 31 0.96 5.70 15.99
CA ARG A 31 1.36 4.38 16.52
C ARG A 31 2.24 3.62 15.52
N GLY A 32 3.51 4.02 15.42
CA GLY A 32 4.44 3.44 14.44
C GLY A 32 3.94 3.71 13.01
N LEU A 33 3.96 2.69 12.14
CA LEU A 33 3.49 2.79 10.74
C LEU A 33 1.99 2.53 10.58
N GLU A 34 1.18 2.88 11.58
CA GLU A 34 -0.27 2.73 11.55
C GLU A 34 -0.94 3.99 11.02
N PHE A 35 -1.87 3.81 10.08
CA PHE A 35 -2.62 4.90 9.47
C PHE A 35 -4.12 4.58 9.42
N LYS A 36 -4.93 5.64 9.31
CA LYS A 36 -6.38 5.57 9.19
C LYS A 36 -6.82 6.26 7.90
N LEU A 37 -7.75 5.62 7.18
CA LEU A 37 -8.54 6.30 6.17
C LEU A 37 -9.71 6.99 6.89
N ILE A 38 -9.61 8.30 7.04
CA ILE A 38 -10.61 9.12 7.74
C ILE A 38 -11.84 9.30 6.85
N ASP A 39 -11.61 9.57 5.56
CA ASP A 39 -12.61 9.52 4.50
C ASP A 39 -12.17 8.50 3.43
N PRO A 40 -12.63 7.24 3.54
CA PRO A 40 -12.24 6.19 2.60
C PRO A 40 -12.70 6.44 1.17
N GLU A 41 -13.80 7.15 0.96
CA GLU A 41 -14.33 7.44 -0.38
C GLU A 41 -13.52 8.54 -1.08
N GLU A 42 -13.09 9.58 -0.35
CA GLU A 42 -12.19 10.60 -0.92
C GLU A 42 -10.84 9.99 -1.31
N VAL A 43 -10.29 9.10 -0.49
CA VAL A 43 -9.05 8.36 -0.82
C VAL A 43 -9.25 7.53 -2.10
N ALA A 44 -10.36 6.82 -2.20
CA ALA A 44 -10.69 6.04 -3.40
C ALA A 44 -10.90 6.90 -4.64
N ARG A 45 -11.55 8.05 -4.50
CA ARG A 45 -11.76 9.01 -5.60
C ARG A 45 -10.42 9.53 -6.12
N ARG A 46 -9.51 9.95 -5.23
CA ARG A 46 -8.16 10.42 -5.61
C ARG A 46 -7.34 9.32 -6.25
N TRP A 47 -7.44 8.08 -5.76
CA TRP A 47 -6.80 6.93 -6.42
C TRP A 47 -7.36 6.69 -7.83
N GLY A 48 -8.68 6.80 -7.99
CA GLY A 48 -9.35 6.75 -9.28
C GLY A 48 -8.82 7.81 -10.25
N LEU A 49 -8.67 9.05 -9.80
CA LEU A 49 -8.08 10.13 -10.58
C LEU A 49 -6.62 9.82 -10.97
N GLN A 50 -5.81 9.36 -10.02
CA GLN A 50 -4.41 9.00 -10.23
C GLN A 50 -4.21 7.91 -11.30
N LYS A 51 -5.15 6.95 -11.38
CA LYS A 51 -5.09 5.83 -12.33
C LYS A 51 -6.01 5.99 -13.55
N ASN A 52 -6.67 7.13 -13.70
CA ASN A 52 -7.72 7.36 -14.71
C ASN A 52 -8.80 6.26 -14.72
N ARG A 53 -9.28 5.90 -13.53
CA ARG A 53 -10.35 4.91 -13.27
C ARG A 53 -11.51 5.62 -12.57
N PRO A 54 -12.44 6.25 -13.30
CA PRO A 54 -13.50 7.07 -12.69
C PRO A 54 -14.50 6.28 -11.85
N ALA A 55 -14.63 4.97 -12.10
CA ALA A 55 -15.49 4.07 -11.31
C ALA A 55 -14.77 3.48 -10.08
N MET A 56 -13.64 4.05 -9.64
CA MET A 56 -12.97 3.64 -8.40
C MET A 56 -13.82 4.06 -7.18
N ASN A 57 -13.91 3.18 -6.20
CA ASN A 57 -14.61 3.41 -4.92
C ASN A 57 -13.91 2.62 -3.81
N TYR A 58 -14.30 2.85 -2.56
CA TYR A 58 -13.65 2.18 -1.43
C TYR A 58 -13.78 0.65 -1.48
N ASP A 59 -14.90 0.10 -1.95
CA ASP A 59 -15.07 -1.35 -2.09
C ASP A 59 -14.03 -2.00 -3.01
N LYS A 60 -13.66 -1.31 -4.10
CA LYS A 60 -12.62 -1.77 -5.03
C LYS A 60 -11.23 -1.54 -4.45
N LEU A 61 -10.98 -0.38 -3.84
CA LEU A 61 -9.71 -0.06 -3.20
C LEU A 61 -9.40 -1.04 -2.06
N SER A 62 -10.38 -1.36 -1.22
CA SER A 62 -10.25 -2.25 -0.08
C SER A 62 -9.94 -3.70 -0.46
N ARG A 63 -10.24 -4.13 -1.70
CA ARG A 63 -9.77 -5.43 -2.23
C ARG A 63 -8.25 -5.44 -2.38
N SER A 64 -7.66 -4.34 -2.84
CA SER A 64 -6.19 -4.22 -2.94
C SER A 64 -5.53 -4.17 -1.56
N LEU A 65 -6.16 -3.50 -0.59
CA LEU A 65 -5.67 -3.51 0.80
C LEU A 65 -5.67 -4.91 1.39
N ARG A 66 -6.71 -5.71 1.14
CA ARG A 66 -6.76 -7.12 1.57
C ARG A 66 -5.66 -7.96 0.95
N TYR A 67 -5.38 -7.77 -0.33
CA TYR A 67 -4.27 -8.42 -1.01
C TYR A 67 -2.90 -8.09 -0.37
N TYR A 68 -2.74 -6.87 0.15
CA TYR A 68 -1.53 -6.50 0.88
C TYR A 68 -1.36 -7.23 2.22
N TYR A 69 -2.41 -7.78 2.81
CA TYR A 69 -2.28 -8.62 4.01
C TYR A 69 -1.65 -9.97 3.67
N GLU A 70 -2.15 -10.60 2.60
CA GLU A 70 -1.65 -11.89 2.12
C GLU A 70 -0.18 -11.78 1.67
N LYS A 71 0.19 -10.64 1.10
CA LYS A 71 1.58 -10.33 0.70
C LYS A 71 2.46 -9.83 1.85
N GLY A 72 1.92 -9.70 3.07
CA GLY A 72 2.65 -9.20 4.23
C GLY A 72 3.12 -7.74 4.10
N ILE A 73 2.57 -6.96 3.17
CA ILE A 73 2.92 -5.54 2.97
C ILE A 73 2.23 -4.66 4.01
N MET A 74 0.99 -5.01 4.39
CA MET A 74 0.20 -4.33 5.39
C MET A 74 -0.52 -5.32 6.29
N GLN A 75 -1.06 -4.84 7.40
CA GLN A 75 -1.98 -5.57 8.26
C GLN A 75 -3.22 -4.75 8.54
N LYS A 76 -4.36 -5.45 8.71
CA LYS A 76 -5.57 -4.85 9.25
C LYS A 76 -5.45 -4.74 10.77
N VAL A 77 -5.66 -3.55 11.32
CA VAL A 77 -5.78 -3.39 12.78
C VAL A 77 -7.13 -3.95 13.22
N ALA A 78 -7.12 -4.95 14.11
CA ALA A 78 -8.34 -5.60 14.60
C ALA A 78 -9.18 -4.62 15.45
N GLY A 79 -10.51 -4.73 15.38
CA GLY A 79 -11.44 -3.88 16.14
C GLY A 79 -11.63 -2.45 15.60
N GLU A 80 -10.66 -1.92 14.85
CA GLU A 80 -10.69 -0.56 14.34
C GLU A 80 -11.27 -0.47 12.92
N ARG A 81 -12.13 0.52 12.65
CA ARG A 81 -12.64 0.74 11.29
C ARG A 81 -11.66 1.58 10.47
N TYR A 82 -11.34 1.10 9.26
CA TYR A 82 -10.48 1.79 8.29
C TYR A 82 -9.05 2.10 8.76
N VAL A 83 -8.58 1.35 9.77
CA VAL A 83 -7.20 1.46 10.26
C VAL A 83 -6.38 0.26 9.77
N TYR A 84 -5.18 0.56 9.29
CA TYR A 84 -4.22 -0.37 8.71
C TYR A 84 -2.81 -0.01 9.17
N LYS A 85 -1.88 -0.95 9.05
CA LYS A 85 -0.48 -0.74 9.44
C LYS A 85 0.46 -1.31 8.38
N PHE A 86 1.45 -0.54 7.94
CA PHE A 86 2.51 -1.08 7.10
C PHE A 86 3.41 -2.03 7.91
N VAL A 87 3.83 -3.11 7.27
CA VAL A 87 4.74 -4.09 7.87
C VAL A 87 6.17 -3.76 7.47
N CYS A 88 7.06 -3.72 8.45
CA CYS A 88 8.51 -3.56 8.25
C CYS A 88 9.20 -4.90 8.52
N SER A 89 9.06 -5.85 7.58
CA SER A 89 9.83 -7.10 7.59
C SER A 89 10.69 -7.20 6.31
N PRO A 90 11.79 -7.96 6.32
CA PRO A 90 12.61 -8.17 5.12
C PRO A 90 11.78 -8.68 3.93
N GLU A 91 10.82 -9.57 4.17
CA GLU A 91 9.93 -10.14 3.16
C GLU A 91 8.95 -9.09 2.61
N ALA A 92 8.41 -8.23 3.48
CA ALA A 92 7.53 -7.13 3.10
C ALA A 92 8.28 -6.10 2.25
N LEU A 93 9.50 -5.72 2.68
CA LEU A 93 10.37 -4.81 1.95
C LEU A 93 10.72 -5.36 0.57
N PHE A 94 11.07 -6.65 0.50
CA PHE A 94 11.33 -7.32 -0.78
C PHE A 94 10.09 -7.31 -1.68
N SER A 95 8.90 -7.59 -1.13
CA SER A 95 7.64 -7.58 -1.89
C SER A 95 7.25 -6.18 -2.39
N MET A 96 7.57 -5.14 -1.63
CA MET A 96 7.38 -3.74 -2.04
C MET A 96 8.40 -3.30 -3.09
N ALA A 97 9.65 -3.74 -2.98
CA ALA A 97 10.74 -3.40 -3.90
C ALA A 97 10.67 -4.15 -5.23
N PHE A 98 10.23 -5.40 -5.22
CA PHE A 98 10.19 -6.30 -6.39
C PHE A 98 8.79 -6.89 -6.59
N PRO A 99 7.85 -6.13 -7.18
CA PRO A 99 6.55 -6.69 -7.56
C PRO A 99 6.73 -7.82 -8.58
N ASP A 100 5.79 -8.79 -8.58
CA ASP A 100 5.84 -10.16 -9.17
C ASP A 100 6.50 -10.34 -10.57
N SER A 101 6.76 -9.27 -11.33
CA SER A 101 7.46 -9.28 -12.62
C SER A 101 8.99 -9.07 -12.56
N GLN A 102 9.59 -8.86 -11.39
CA GLN A 102 11.02 -8.53 -11.25
C GLN A 102 11.77 -9.30 -10.15
N LYS A 103 11.27 -10.47 -9.70
CA LYS A 103 12.01 -11.28 -8.72
C LYS A 103 13.34 -11.72 -9.33
N PRO A 104 14.51 -11.27 -8.84
CA PRO A 104 15.77 -11.81 -9.29
C PRO A 104 15.83 -13.27 -8.86
N TYR A 105 16.02 -14.18 -9.82
CA TYR A 105 16.31 -15.57 -9.52
C TYR A 105 17.71 -15.63 -8.91
N ILE A 106 17.79 -15.61 -7.58
CA ILE A 106 19.04 -15.87 -6.87
C ILE A 106 19.25 -17.38 -6.94
N LYS A 107 20.18 -17.82 -7.80
CA LYS A 107 20.65 -19.21 -7.78
C LYS A 107 21.21 -19.50 -6.38
N PRO A 108 20.77 -20.55 -5.68
CA PRO A 108 21.51 -21.00 -4.52
C PRO A 108 22.91 -21.38 -5.00
N GLU A 109 23.92 -20.70 -4.47
CA GLU A 109 25.31 -21.10 -4.66
C GLU A 109 25.47 -22.45 -3.98
N CYS A 110 25.46 -23.52 -4.76
CA CYS A 110 25.85 -24.84 -4.29
C CYS A 110 27.28 -24.73 -3.78
N ARG A 111 27.46 -24.64 -2.46
CA ARG A 111 28.74 -24.99 -1.85
C ARG A 111 28.90 -26.51 -2.00
N GLU A 112 29.59 -26.90 -3.06
CA GLU A 112 30.18 -28.23 -3.11
C GLU A 112 31.38 -28.31 -2.14
N PRO A 113 31.63 -29.49 -1.54
CA PRO A 113 32.48 -29.68 -0.37
C PRO A 113 33.98 -29.45 -0.57
#